data_AF-A0A7C2YZ43-F1
#
_entry.id   AF-A0A7C2YZ43-F1
#
_cell.length_a   1.000
_cell.length_b   1.000
_cell.length_c   1.000
_cell.angle_alpha   90.00
_cell.angle_beta   90.00
_cell.angle_gamma   90.00
#
_symmetry.space_group_name_H-M   'P 1'
#
loop_
_entity.id
_entity.type
_entity.pdbx_description
1 polymer ?
#
loop_
_entity_poly.entity_id
_entity_poly.type
_entity_poly.pdbx_seq_one_letter_code
_entity_poly.pdbx_strand_id
1 'polypeptide(L)'
;MPESRLLTMNTRLEEQLWHDFHPNMIVSIHSWLMPRLLPKYAAQIEERVYVEHTEPVPARQVFRPDVVIHTETAGEGRAQASRAAVAEPAILTLPMPTEQRERYIAIVSLPSRELVTVIELLSPANKRAGADGRREYLRKREQILQSAVHLVEIDLLLKGERLPTVEPLPEADYYAFVSRSEYRPAVEVYYWRRNERMPTIPIPLLRDDGEVLLDLQAVYEETYKRARYDVRLSDSG
;
A
#
# COMPACT_ATOMS: atom_id res chain seq x y z
N MET A 1 -14.91 -25.61 -27.56
CA MET A 1 -14.61 -24.36 -26.83
C MET A 1 -13.54 -24.70 -25.83
N PRO A 2 -12.31 -24.14 -25.88
CA PRO A 2 -11.38 -24.34 -24.78
C PRO A 2 -11.96 -23.64 -23.56
N GLU A 3 -12.12 -24.35 -22.45
CA GLU A 3 -12.51 -23.78 -21.17
C GLU A 3 -11.54 -22.65 -20.84
N SER A 4 -12.06 -21.42 -20.76
CA SER A 4 -11.30 -20.29 -20.24
C SER A 4 -10.96 -20.61 -18.79
N ARG A 5 -9.73 -21.05 -18.54
CA ARG A 5 -9.24 -21.34 -17.19
C ARG A 5 -9.40 -20.06 -16.36
N LEU A 6 -10.17 -20.14 -15.28
CA LEU A 6 -10.38 -19.04 -14.35
C LEU A 6 -9.03 -18.47 -13.93
N LEU A 7 -8.81 -17.17 -14.15
CA LEU A 7 -7.59 -16.49 -13.74
C LEU A 7 -7.68 -16.17 -12.24
N THR A 8 -7.08 -17.00 -11.40
CA THR A 8 -7.04 -16.71 -9.96
C THR A 8 -5.87 -15.80 -9.59
N MET A 9 -5.83 -15.30 -8.35
CA MET A 9 -4.78 -14.40 -7.89
C MET A 9 -3.40 -15.07 -8.00
N ASN A 10 -2.50 -14.47 -8.79
CA ASN A 10 -1.14 -14.98 -8.95
C ASN A 10 -0.29 -14.54 -7.75
N THR A 11 0.10 -15.50 -6.91
CA THR A 11 0.82 -15.23 -5.66
C THR A 11 2.17 -14.55 -5.86
N ARG A 12 2.77 -14.66 -7.06
CA ARG A 12 4.03 -13.98 -7.40
C ARG A 12 3.88 -12.47 -7.52
N LEU A 13 2.65 -11.96 -7.73
CA LEU A 13 2.40 -10.52 -7.75
C LEU A 13 2.79 -9.87 -6.42
N GLU A 14 2.44 -10.48 -5.30
CA GLU A 14 2.79 -9.99 -3.96
C GLU A 14 4.30 -9.89 -3.75
N GLU A 15 5.06 -10.86 -4.23
CA GLU A 15 6.50 -10.95 -3.96
C GLU A 15 7.36 -10.14 -4.94
N GLN A 16 6.93 -10.04 -6.20
CA GLN A 16 7.81 -9.56 -7.28
C GLN A 16 7.34 -8.25 -7.89
N LEU A 17 6.03 -8.02 -7.96
CA LEU A 17 5.46 -6.94 -8.77
C LEU A 17 4.43 -6.10 -8.02
N TRP A 18 4.35 -6.18 -6.69
CA TRP A 18 3.29 -5.51 -5.93
C TRP A 18 3.30 -3.99 -6.12
N HIS A 19 4.50 -3.38 -6.13
CA HIS A 19 4.67 -1.94 -6.35
C HIS A 19 4.09 -1.47 -7.70
N ASP A 20 4.06 -2.35 -8.70
CA ASP A 20 3.46 -2.07 -10.01
C ASP A 20 1.98 -2.48 -10.07
N PHE A 21 1.63 -3.63 -9.50
CA PHE A 21 0.27 -4.17 -9.49
C PHE A 21 -0.69 -3.28 -8.70
N HIS A 22 -0.31 -2.87 -7.49
CA HIS A 22 -1.14 -2.09 -6.58
C HIS A 22 -1.72 -0.81 -7.19
N PRO A 23 -0.91 0.11 -7.76
CA PRO A 23 -1.45 1.30 -8.40
C PRO A 23 -2.26 1.00 -9.66
N ASN A 24 -1.89 -0.04 -10.44
CA ASN A 24 -2.64 -0.44 -11.62
C ASN A 24 -4.04 -0.99 -11.26
N MET A 25 -4.15 -1.74 -10.17
CA MET A 25 -5.41 -2.24 -9.64
C MET A 25 -6.30 -1.08 -9.15
N ILE A 26 -5.74 -0.11 -8.43
CA ILE A 26 -6.48 1.11 -8.02
C ILE A 26 -7.07 1.83 -9.24
N VAL A 27 -6.27 2.03 -10.29
CA VAL A 27 -6.76 2.66 -11.53
C VAL A 27 -7.88 1.84 -12.17
N SER A 28 -7.74 0.50 -12.21
CA SER A 28 -8.79 -0.37 -12.76
C SER A 28 -10.07 -0.33 -11.92
N ILE A 29 -9.99 -0.31 -10.59
CA ILE A 29 -11.15 -0.14 -9.70
C ILE A 29 -11.83 1.21 -9.97
N HIS A 30 -11.05 2.29 -10.02
CA HIS A 30 -11.56 3.63 -10.33
C HIS A 30 -12.30 3.66 -11.68
N SER A 31 -11.67 3.15 -12.75
CA SER A 31 -12.28 3.09 -14.09
C SER A 31 -13.53 2.22 -14.14
N TRP A 32 -13.59 1.16 -13.33
CA TRP A 32 -14.78 0.31 -13.22
C TRP A 32 -15.92 1.04 -12.49
N LEU A 33 -15.62 1.81 -11.45
CA LEU A 33 -16.61 2.51 -10.63
C LEU A 33 -17.19 3.76 -11.31
N MET A 34 -16.35 4.57 -11.95
CA MET A 34 -16.76 5.86 -12.54
C MET A 34 -18.07 5.83 -13.36
N PRO A 35 -18.24 4.95 -14.38
CA PRO A 35 -19.47 4.91 -15.17
C PRO A 35 -20.71 4.46 -14.38
N ARG A 36 -20.53 3.83 -13.22
CA ARG A 36 -21.62 3.35 -12.34
C ARG A 36 -21.96 4.34 -11.22
N LEU A 37 -21.03 5.24 -10.90
CA LEU A 37 -21.21 6.30 -9.91
C LEU A 37 -21.84 7.57 -10.51
N LEU A 38 -21.53 7.86 -11.78
CA LEU A 38 -22.08 9.02 -12.46
C LEU A 38 -23.60 8.90 -12.70
N PRO A 39 -24.33 10.04 -12.70
CA PRO A 39 -23.84 11.41 -12.51
C PRO A 39 -23.83 11.88 -11.04
N LYS A 40 -24.33 11.07 -10.10
CA LYS A 40 -24.55 11.49 -8.70
C LYS A 40 -23.28 11.45 -7.84
N TYR A 41 -22.31 10.63 -8.22
CA TYR A 41 -21.07 10.44 -7.49
C TYR A 41 -19.88 10.43 -8.44
N ALA A 42 -18.70 10.69 -7.90
CA ALA A 42 -17.43 10.50 -8.60
C ALA A 42 -16.44 9.76 -7.70
N ALA A 43 -15.68 8.83 -8.29
CA ALA A 43 -14.48 8.29 -7.66
C ALA A 43 -13.29 9.22 -7.96
N GLN A 44 -12.43 9.41 -6.97
CA GLN A 44 -11.21 10.21 -7.05
C GLN A 44 -10.06 9.36 -6.52
N ILE A 45 -8.93 9.34 -7.23
CA ILE A 45 -7.71 8.70 -6.73
C ILE A 45 -6.95 9.77 -5.95
N GLU A 46 -6.88 9.58 -4.64
CA GLU A 46 -6.18 10.46 -3.72
C GLU A 46 -4.90 9.81 -3.23
N GLU A 47 -3.97 10.62 -2.71
CA GLU A 47 -2.67 10.14 -2.22
C GLU A 47 -2.36 10.73 -0.84
N ARG A 48 -1.72 9.93 0.01
CA ARG A 48 -1.16 10.38 1.28
C ARG A 48 0.35 10.14 1.30
N VAL A 49 1.08 11.05 1.95
CA VAL A 49 2.52 10.92 2.19
C VAL A 49 2.75 10.66 3.67
N TYR A 50 3.58 9.68 4.01
CA TYR A 50 4.10 9.48 5.36
C TYR A 50 5.58 9.13 5.31
N VAL A 51 6.25 9.23 6.46
CA VAL A 51 7.66 8.93 6.58
C VAL A 51 7.83 7.51 7.11
N GLU A 52 8.63 6.71 6.42
CA GLU A 52 9.00 5.36 6.84
C GLU A 52 10.46 5.31 7.27
N HIS A 53 10.68 4.86 8.51
CA HIS A 53 11.99 4.57 9.06
C HIS A 53 12.27 3.09 8.80
N THR A 54 12.99 2.79 7.73
CA THR A 54 13.38 1.43 7.37
C THR A 54 14.60 0.96 8.16
N GLU A 55 14.72 -0.36 8.38
CA GLU A 55 16.03 -0.93 8.72
C GLU A 55 16.97 -0.75 7.53
N PRO A 56 18.23 -0.37 7.76
CA PRO A 56 19.14 0.02 6.69
C PRO A 56 19.38 -1.15 5.74
N VAL A 57 18.99 -0.99 4.47
CA VAL A 57 19.64 -1.72 3.38
C VAL A 57 21.07 -1.18 3.33
N PRO A 58 22.12 -2.02 3.42
CA PRO A 58 23.49 -1.51 3.38
C PRO A 58 23.72 -0.79 2.05
N ALA A 59 23.75 0.54 2.11
CA ALA A 59 24.08 1.38 0.97
C ALA A 59 25.55 1.15 0.64
N ARG A 60 25.81 0.24 -0.30
CA ARG A 60 27.14 0.14 -0.90
C ARG A 60 27.32 1.38 -1.77
N GLN A 61 28.26 2.25 -1.36
CA GLN A 61 28.72 3.48 -2.04
C GLN A 61 27.76 4.68 -1.86
N VAL A 62 28.16 5.91 -1.50
CA VAL A 62 29.43 6.64 -1.63
C VAL A 62 29.51 7.62 -0.45
N PHE A 63 30.46 7.45 0.47
CA PHE A 63 30.96 8.57 1.26
C PHE A 63 32.35 8.91 0.72
N ARG A 64 32.46 9.97 -0.07
CA ARG A 64 33.73 10.57 -0.48
C ARG A 64 33.88 11.88 0.29
N PRO A 65 34.77 11.96 1.30
CA PRO A 65 35.12 13.25 1.88
C PRO A 65 35.89 14.06 0.82
N ASP A 66 35.41 15.25 0.50
CA ASP A 66 35.92 16.05 -0.63
C ASP A 66 37.28 16.71 -0.38
N VAL A 67 37.84 16.64 0.83
CA VAL A 67 39.18 17.20 1.11
C VAL A 67 39.90 16.40 2.18
N VAL A 68 41.05 15.82 1.83
CA VAL A 68 42.12 15.45 2.76
C VAL A 68 43.25 16.44 2.55
N ILE A 69 43.45 17.38 3.48
CA ILE A 69 44.61 18.28 3.45
C ILE A 69 45.79 17.49 4.04
N HIS A 70 46.68 16.99 3.18
CA HIS A 70 48.01 16.59 3.60
C HIS A 70 48.88 17.85 3.64
N THR A 71 49.13 18.39 4.83
CA THR A 71 50.21 19.35 5.05
C THR A 71 51.54 18.61 5.08
N GLU A 72 52.19 18.47 3.92
CA GLU A 72 53.63 18.22 3.89
C GLU A 72 54.34 19.53 4.25
N THR A 73 54.68 19.68 5.53
CA THR A 73 55.66 20.69 5.94
C THR A 73 57.06 20.11 5.73
N ALA A 74 57.73 20.54 4.67
CA ALA A 74 59.18 20.50 4.60
C ALA A 74 59.75 21.47 5.65
N GLY A 75 60.62 20.99 6.53
CA GLY A 75 61.35 21.84 7.48
C GLY A 75 61.78 21.09 8.73
N GLU A 76 63.05 20.67 8.75
CA GLU A 76 63.73 20.18 9.95
C GLU A 76 63.73 21.25 11.04
N GLY A 77 63.20 20.91 12.21
CA GLY A 77 63.22 21.77 13.39
C GLY A 77 62.51 21.12 14.56
N ARG A 78 63.30 20.62 15.53
CA ARG A 78 62.82 20.03 16.80
C ARG A 78 61.89 21.00 17.53
N ALA A 79 60.60 20.66 17.60
CA ALA A 79 59.70 21.07 18.67
C ALA A 79 58.89 19.83 19.09
N GLN A 80 59.05 19.42 20.34
CA GLN A 80 58.30 18.32 20.95
C GLN A 80 56.88 18.83 21.25
N ALA A 81 56.04 18.90 20.22
CA ALA A 81 54.61 19.12 20.38
C ALA A 81 53.97 17.78 20.72
N SER A 82 53.37 17.68 21.91
CA SER A 82 52.45 16.59 22.25
C SER A 82 51.28 16.63 21.26
N ARG A 83 51.38 15.83 20.18
CA ARG A 83 50.25 15.58 19.29
C ARG A 83 49.17 14.90 20.13
N ALA A 84 48.09 15.61 20.41
CA ALA A 84 46.87 14.98 20.91
C ALA A 84 46.52 13.85 19.92
N ALA A 85 46.36 12.63 20.42
CA ALA A 85 45.90 11.52 19.61
C ALA A 85 44.49 11.84 19.14
N VAL A 86 44.34 12.26 17.89
CA VAL A 86 43.04 12.52 17.28
C VAL A 86 42.40 11.15 17.03
N ALA A 87 41.22 10.91 17.61
CA ALA A 87 40.48 9.68 17.37
C ALA A 87 40.08 9.60 15.89
N GLU A 88 40.34 8.46 15.25
CA GLU A 88 39.91 8.22 13.87
C GLU A 88 38.39 8.03 13.82
N PRO A 89 37.66 8.74 12.95
CA PRO A 89 36.21 8.62 12.88
C PRO A 89 35.81 7.30 12.21
N ALA A 90 34.91 6.56 12.85
CA ALA A 90 34.20 5.47 12.19
C ALA A 90 33.10 6.06 11.29
N ILE A 91 33.20 5.83 9.98
CA ILE A 91 32.17 6.23 9.02
C ILE A 91 31.09 5.14 9.00
N LEU A 92 29.92 5.46 9.52
CA LEU A 92 28.76 4.57 9.57
C LEU A 92 27.60 5.17 8.76
N THR A 93 26.80 4.30 8.14
CA THR A 93 25.59 4.72 7.42
C THR A 93 24.45 4.90 8.41
N LEU A 94 23.87 6.09 8.43
CA LEU A 94 22.65 6.36 9.18
C LEU A 94 21.44 5.80 8.44
N PRO A 95 20.45 5.19 9.13
CA PRO A 95 19.16 4.90 8.53
C PRO A 95 18.49 6.24 8.19
N MET A 96 18.35 6.53 6.91
CA MET A 96 17.66 7.73 6.45
C MET A 96 16.18 7.40 6.24
N PRO A 97 15.26 8.22 6.79
CA PRO A 97 13.84 8.05 6.54
C PRO A 97 13.51 8.25 5.06
N THR A 98 12.53 7.51 4.55
CA THR A 98 12.03 7.63 3.18
C THR A 98 10.56 8.06 3.18
N GLU A 99 10.20 9.01 2.31
CA GLU A 99 8.79 9.35 2.09
C GLU A 99 8.10 8.22 1.31
N GLN A 100 6.97 7.75 1.85
CA GLN A 100 6.11 6.76 1.23
C GLN A 100 4.80 7.39 0.78
N ARG A 101 4.36 7.03 -0.42
CA ARG A 101 3.14 7.53 -1.07
C ARG A 101 2.14 6.39 -1.19
N GLU A 102 0.99 6.54 -0.55
CA GLU A 102 -0.09 5.55 -0.60
C GLU A 102 -1.35 6.13 -1.25
N ARG A 103 -1.85 5.44 -2.27
CA ARG A 103 -3.05 5.83 -3.01
C ARG A 103 -4.27 5.09 -2.49
N TYR A 104 -5.40 5.79 -2.49
CA TYR A 104 -6.71 5.25 -2.15
C TYR A 104 -7.77 5.89 -3.04
N ILE A 105 -8.98 5.32 -3.04
CA ILE A 105 -10.11 5.87 -3.80
C ILE A 105 -11.09 6.53 -2.84
N ALA A 106 -11.39 7.80 -3.10
CA ALA A 106 -12.44 8.56 -2.43
C ALA A 106 -13.66 8.65 -3.35
N ILE A 107 -14.81 8.17 -2.90
CA ILE A 107 -16.09 8.40 -3.56
C ILE A 107 -16.74 9.62 -2.93
N VAL A 108 -17.00 10.63 -3.77
CA VAL A 108 -17.62 11.89 -3.35
C VAL A 108 -18.97 12.09 -4.03
N SER A 109 -19.92 12.68 -3.33
CA SER A 109 -21.22 13.07 -3.90
C SER A 109 -21.09 14.29 -4.81
N LEU A 110 -21.97 14.40 -5.80
CA LEU A 110 -22.05 15.52 -6.72
C LEU A 110 -23.42 16.22 -6.59
N PRO A 111 -23.45 17.56 -6.56
CA PRO A 111 -22.32 18.49 -6.69
C PRO A 111 -21.63 18.87 -5.37
N SER A 112 -22.15 18.45 -4.21
CA SER A 112 -21.69 18.93 -2.90
C SER A 112 -20.26 18.50 -2.52
N ARG A 113 -19.68 17.51 -3.21
CA ARG A 113 -18.33 16.97 -2.97
C ARG A 113 -18.11 16.47 -1.55
N GLU A 114 -19.17 15.97 -0.92
CA GLU A 114 -19.07 15.32 0.38
C GLU A 114 -18.40 13.95 0.20
N LEU A 115 -17.43 13.61 1.04
CA LEU A 115 -16.79 12.30 1.06
C LEU A 115 -17.76 11.26 1.63
N VAL A 116 -18.07 10.23 0.84
CA VAL A 116 -19.05 9.20 1.17
C VAL A 116 -18.39 7.87 1.51
N THR A 117 -17.46 7.41 0.66
CA THR A 117 -16.80 6.11 0.83
C THR A 117 -15.32 6.20 0.53
N VAL A 118 -14.50 5.63 1.40
CA VAL A 118 -13.08 5.41 1.16
C VAL A 118 -12.85 3.95 0.81
N ILE A 119 -12.15 3.68 -0.28
CA ILE A 119 -11.71 2.34 -0.68
C ILE A 119 -10.19 2.27 -0.59
N GLU A 120 -9.69 1.37 0.26
CA GLU A 120 -8.28 1.08 0.46
C GLU A 120 -7.95 -0.28 -0.17
N LEU A 121 -6.96 -0.31 -1.06
CA LEU A 121 -6.28 -1.56 -1.41
C LEU A 121 -5.04 -1.66 -0.52
N LEU A 122 -4.96 -2.67 0.34
CA LEU A 122 -3.86 -2.77 1.29
C LEU A 122 -2.52 -2.95 0.58
N SER A 123 -1.48 -2.32 1.12
CA SER A 123 -0.09 -2.54 0.73
C SER A 123 0.67 -3.33 1.81
N PRO A 124 1.82 -3.97 1.47
CA PRO A 124 2.67 -4.65 2.45
C PRO A 124 3.04 -3.77 3.64
N ALA A 125 3.22 -2.47 3.44
CA ALA A 125 3.54 -1.52 4.49
C ALA A 125 2.43 -1.43 5.56
N ASN A 126 1.15 -1.59 5.17
CA ASN A 126 0.01 -1.55 6.09
C ASN A 126 -0.09 -2.81 6.98
N LYS A 127 0.53 -3.92 6.56
CA LYS A 127 0.48 -5.22 7.25
C LYS A 127 1.75 -5.59 7.99
N ARG A 128 2.85 -4.85 7.81
CA ARG A 128 4.11 -5.13 8.48
C ARG A 128 4.02 -4.77 9.96
N ALA A 129 4.06 -5.77 10.83
CA ALA A 129 4.00 -5.59 12.28
C ALA A 129 5.10 -4.63 12.76
N GLY A 130 4.74 -3.66 13.61
CA GLY A 130 5.68 -2.68 14.15
C GLY A 130 6.23 -1.64 13.17
N ALA A 131 5.80 -1.64 11.89
CA ALA A 131 6.23 -0.63 10.92
C ALA A 131 5.47 0.69 11.03
N ASP A 132 6.10 1.79 10.60
CA ASP A 132 5.44 3.10 10.47
C ASP A 132 4.18 3.02 9.60
N GLY A 133 4.27 2.35 8.44
CA GLY A 133 3.13 2.21 7.53
C GLY A 133 1.89 1.56 8.16
N ARG A 134 2.06 0.54 9.00
CA ARG A 134 0.96 -0.10 9.73
C ARG A 134 0.37 0.84 10.79
N ARG A 135 1.22 1.52 11.57
CA ARG A 135 0.75 2.49 12.57
C ARG A 135 -0.06 3.62 11.94
N GLU A 136 0.47 4.22 10.88
CA GLU A 136 -0.19 5.31 10.17
C GLU A 136 -1.49 4.84 9.51
N TYR A 137 -1.52 3.63 8.96
CA TYR A 137 -2.75 3.05 8.42
C TYR A 137 -3.82 2.81 9.49
N LEU A 138 -3.45 2.20 10.62
CA LEU A 138 -4.42 1.92 11.69
C LEU A 138 -4.96 3.21 12.33
N ARG A 139 -4.14 4.26 12.45
CA ARG A 139 -4.61 5.59 12.89
C ARG A 139 -5.64 6.17 11.90
N LYS A 140 -5.36 6.12 10.60
CA LYS A 140 -6.32 6.55 9.56
C LYS A 140 -7.60 5.74 9.62
N ARG A 141 -7.48 4.41 9.75
CA ARG A 141 -8.61 3.49 9.86
C ARG A 141 -9.52 3.90 11.03
N GLU A 142 -8.95 4.15 12.21
CA GLU A 142 -9.69 4.62 13.37
C GLU A 142 -10.41 5.96 13.12
N GLN A 143 -9.73 6.93 12.52
CA GLN A 143 -10.33 8.22 12.16
C GLN A 143 -11.55 8.07 11.23
N ILE A 144 -11.45 7.20 10.21
CA ILE A 144 -12.56 6.95 9.30
C ILE A 144 -13.71 6.22 10.02
N LEU A 145 -13.40 5.22 10.86
CA LEU A 145 -14.40 4.49 11.63
C LEU A 145 -15.18 5.40 12.60
N GLN A 146 -14.56 6.47 13.11
CA GLN A 146 -15.19 7.49 13.96
C GLN A 146 -15.99 8.55 13.17
N SER A 147 -15.97 8.53 11.84
CA SER A 147 -16.67 9.47 10.97
C SER A 147 -17.95 8.88 10.36
N ALA A 148 -18.72 9.69 9.64
CA ALA A 148 -19.88 9.23 8.86
C ALA A 148 -19.51 8.57 7.51
N VAL A 149 -18.23 8.57 7.14
CA VAL A 149 -17.71 8.02 5.87
C VAL A 149 -17.65 6.50 5.93
N HIS A 150 -18.09 5.80 4.89
CA HIS A 150 -17.95 4.36 4.76
C HIS A 150 -16.50 3.96 4.46
N LEU A 151 -16.09 2.78 4.89
CA LEU A 151 -14.75 2.25 4.65
C LEU A 151 -14.81 0.88 4.00
N VAL A 152 -14.16 0.73 2.84
CA VAL A 152 -13.96 -0.55 2.17
C VAL A 152 -12.46 -0.84 2.13
N GLU A 153 -12.04 -1.98 2.70
CA GLU A 153 -10.62 -2.37 2.76
C GLU A 153 -10.45 -3.70 2.00
N ILE A 154 -9.59 -3.74 0.98
CA ILE A 154 -9.34 -4.93 0.16
C ILE A 154 -7.94 -5.45 0.48
N ASP A 155 -7.85 -6.66 1.04
CA ASP A 155 -6.62 -7.35 1.41
C ASP A 155 -6.35 -8.53 0.46
N LEU A 156 -5.52 -8.29 -0.54
CA LEU A 156 -5.04 -9.33 -1.47
C LEU A 156 -3.63 -9.85 -1.12
N LEU A 157 -3.18 -9.62 0.12
CA LEU A 157 -1.85 -9.99 0.58
C LEU A 157 -1.91 -11.23 1.47
N LEU A 158 -1.06 -12.22 1.22
CA LEU A 158 -0.93 -13.44 2.01
C LEU A 158 -0.09 -13.20 3.26
N LYS A 159 0.95 -12.37 3.16
CA LYS A 159 1.90 -12.10 4.25
C LYS A 159 1.45 -10.91 5.09
N GLY A 160 2.10 -10.79 6.26
CA GLY A 160 1.87 -9.71 7.21
C GLY A 160 0.67 -9.94 8.13
N GLU A 161 0.49 -9.01 9.05
CA GLU A 161 -0.55 -9.04 10.06
C GLU A 161 -1.89 -8.58 9.48
N ARG A 162 -2.95 -9.36 9.72
CA ARG A 162 -4.31 -9.01 9.28
C ARG A 162 -4.81 -7.74 9.98
N LEU A 163 -5.83 -7.11 9.39
CA LEU A 163 -6.49 -5.98 10.01
C LEU A 163 -7.22 -6.43 11.29
N PRO A 164 -7.19 -5.62 12.36
CA PRO A 164 -7.76 -6.02 13.64
C PRO A 164 -9.30 -6.05 13.58
N THR A 165 -9.86 -7.13 14.12
CA THR A 165 -11.28 -7.38 14.38
C THR A 165 -11.40 -7.94 15.81
N VAL A 166 -12.57 -7.82 16.45
CA VAL A 166 -12.79 -8.36 17.80
C VAL A 166 -12.90 -9.88 17.73
N GLU A 167 -13.74 -10.36 16.83
CA GLU A 167 -13.88 -11.77 16.48
C GLU A 167 -12.74 -12.21 15.55
N PRO A 168 -12.30 -13.49 15.61
CA PRO A 168 -11.33 -14.00 14.66
C PRO A 168 -11.91 -13.99 13.23
N LEU A 169 -11.05 -13.68 12.25
CA LEU A 169 -11.42 -13.79 10.84
C LEU A 169 -11.70 -15.25 10.45
N PRO A 170 -12.67 -15.50 9.55
CA PRO A 170 -12.82 -16.80 8.91
C PRO A 170 -11.53 -17.24 8.22
N GLU A 171 -11.25 -18.54 8.13
CA GLU A 171 -10.04 -19.05 7.49
C GLU A 171 -10.07 -18.84 5.96
N ALA A 172 -9.28 -17.88 5.47
CA ALA A 172 -9.13 -17.58 4.05
C ALA A 172 -7.76 -16.95 3.71
N ASP A 173 -7.45 -16.88 2.41
CA ASP A 173 -6.23 -16.26 1.90
C ASP A 173 -6.39 -14.73 1.73
N TYR A 174 -7.57 -14.28 1.32
CA TYR A 174 -7.87 -12.88 0.98
C TYR A 174 -9.20 -12.42 1.58
N TYR A 175 -9.31 -11.12 1.79
CA TYR A 175 -10.45 -10.50 2.47
C TYR A 175 -10.83 -9.18 1.83
N ALA A 176 -12.12 -8.84 1.90
CA ALA A 176 -12.60 -7.48 1.73
C ALA A 176 -13.53 -7.14 2.90
N PHE A 177 -13.27 -6.00 3.52
CA PHE A 177 -14.04 -5.47 4.64
C PHE A 177 -14.93 -4.35 4.12
N VAL A 178 -16.23 -4.39 4.41
CA VAL A 178 -17.17 -3.31 4.09
C VAL A 178 -17.76 -2.80 5.41
N SER A 179 -17.26 -1.65 5.86
CA SER A 179 -17.69 -0.97 7.08
C SER A 179 -18.60 0.20 6.73
N ARG A 180 -19.90 -0.06 6.77
CA ARG A 180 -20.97 0.94 6.62
C ARG A 180 -21.09 1.74 7.90
N SER A 181 -21.19 3.06 7.80
CA SER A 181 -21.06 3.94 8.96
C SER A 181 -22.26 3.79 9.89
N GLU A 182 -23.43 3.54 9.31
CA GLU A 182 -24.71 3.29 9.96
C GLU A 182 -24.81 1.95 10.71
N TYR A 183 -23.95 0.98 10.38
CA TYR A 183 -23.96 -0.36 11.01
C TYR A 183 -22.80 -0.58 11.98
N ARG A 184 -21.94 0.42 12.19
CA ARG A 184 -20.84 0.30 13.15
C ARG A 184 -21.37 0.05 14.57
N PRO A 185 -20.73 -0.84 15.35
CA PRO A 185 -19.39 -1.38 15.14
C PRO A 185 -19.29 -2.63 14.22
N ALA A 186 -20.39 -3.11 13.64
CA ALA A 186 -20.36 -4.27 12.75
C ALA A 186 -19.63 -3.96 11.42
N VAL A 187 -19.01 -4.99 10.84
CA VAL A 187 -18.34 -4.95 9.53
C VAL A 187 -18.70 -6.21 8.74
N GLU A 188 -19.00 -6.05 7.46
CA GLU A 188 -19.22 -7.17 6.55
C GLU A 188 -17.86 -7.64 6.03
N VAL A 189 -17.53 -8.93 6.20
CA VAL A 189 -16.26 -9.51 5.75
C VAL A 189 -16.51 -10.53 4.66
N TYR A 190 -16.07 -10.21 3.45
CA TYR A 190 -16.01 -11.11 2.32
C TYR A 190 -14.64 -11.78 2.30
N TYR A 191 -14.59 -13.10 2.10
CA TYR A 191 -13.36 -13.87 2.20
C TYR A 191 -13.32 -14.96 1.13
N TRP A 192 -12.14 -15.24 0.59
CA TRP A 192 -11.95 -16.25 -0.45
C TRP A 192 -10.53 -16.81 -0.46
N ARG A 193 -10.36 -17.97 -1.07
CA ARG A 193 -9.09 -18.68 -1.20
C ARG A 193 -8.42 -18.38 -2.54
N ARG A 194 -7.12 -18.66 -2.64
CA ARG A 194 -6.30 -18.38 -3.83
C ARG A 194 -6.72 -19.07 -5.11
N ASN A 195 -7.45 -20.17 -4.99
CA ASN A 195 -7.94 -20.98 -6.09
C ASN A 195 -9.42 -20.71 -6.41
N GLU A 196 -10.02 -19.74 -5.74
CA GLU A 196 -11.41 -19.32 -5.92
C GLU A 196 -11.46 -18.03 -6.75
N ARG A 197 -12.64 -17.79 -7.35
CA ARG A 197 -12.95 -16.53 -8.01
C ARG A 197 -13.02 -15.43 -6.94
N MET A 198 -12.46 -14.25 -7.24
CA MET A 198 -12.64 -13.09 -6.36
C MET A 198 -14.13 -12.68 -6.32
N PRO A 199 -14.67 -12.31 -5.14
CA PRO A 199 -16.08 -12.01 -5.00
C PRO A 199 -16.45 -10.66 -5.62
N THR A 200 -17.74 -10.50 -5.92
CA THR A 200 -18.34 -9.18 -6.11
C THR A 200 -18.70 -8.62 -4.75
N ILE A 201 -18.24 -7.40 -4.45
CA ILE A 201 -18.46 -6.75 -3.15
C ILE A 201 -19.27 -5.45 -3.29
N PRO A 202 -20.11 -5.10 -2.30
CA PRO A 202 -20.85 -3.85 -2.32
C PRO A 202 -19.93 -2.68 -1.97
N ILE A 203 -20.07 -1.59 -2.72
CA ILE A 203 -19.48 -0.30 -2.45
C ILE A 203 -20.64 0.62 -2.00
N PRO A 204 -20.76 0.87 -0.69
CA PRO A 204 -21.87 1.67 -0.15
C PRO A 204 -21.79 3.10 -0.67
N LEU A 205 -22.97 3.71 -0.87
CA LEU A 205 -23.15 5.13 -1.15
C LEU A 205 -24.00 5.75 -0.02
N LEU A 206 -24.49 6.97 -0.19
CA LEU A 206 -25.44 7.52 0.79
C LEU A 206 -26.67 6.62 0.90
N ARG A 207 -27.25 6.58 2.09
CA ARG A 207 -28.34 5.67 2.49
C ARG A 207 -29.46 5.56 1.46
N ASP A 208 -29.87 6.67 0.86
CA ASP A 208 -31.00 6.72 -0.08
C ASP A 208 -30.64 6.25 -1.50
N ASP A 209 -29.35 6.14 -1.82
CA ASP A 209 -28.85 5.72 -3.14
C ASP A 209 -28.36 4.26 -3.18
N GLY A 210 -28.24 3.60 -2.02
CA GLY A 210 -27.88 2.19 -1.93
C GLY A 210 -26.39 1.92 -2.14
N GLU A 211 -26.06 1.08 -3.13
CA GLU A 211 -24.69 0.61 -3.35
C GLU A 211 -24.39 0.26 -4.81
N VAL A 212 -23.10 0.25 -5.15
CA VAL A 212 -22.58 -0.24 -6.43
C VAL A 212 -21.81 -1.55 -6.20
N LEU A 213 -22.08 -2.58 -7.00
CA LEU A 213 -21.48 -3.92 -6.83
C LEU A 213 -20.17 -4.09 -7.60
N LEU A 214 -19.02 -3.90 -6.94
CA LEU A 214 -17.69 -4.06 -7.53
C LEU A 214 -17.32 -5.53 -7.77
N ASP A 215 -17.27 -5.96 -9.03
CA ASP A 215 -16.76 -7.30 -9.41
C ASP A 215 -15.22 -7.31 -9.35
N LEU A 216 -14.66 -7.76 -8.22
CA LEU A 216 -13.21 -7.78 -8.02
C LEU A 216 -12.50 -8.67 -9.04
N GLN A 217 -13.13 -9.76 -9.47
CA GLN A 217 -12.54 -10.68 -10.44
C GLN A 217 -12.36 -9.98 -11.79
N ALA A 218 -13.41 -9.30 -12.27
CA ALA A 218 -13.36 -8.58 -13.54
C ALA A 218 -12.31 -7.46 -13.52
N VAL A 219 -12.21 -6.74 -12.41
CA VAL A 219 -11.20 -5.68 -12.25
C VAL A 219 -9.79 -6.26 -12.23
N TYR A 220 -9.57 -7.35 -11.48
CA TYR A 220 -8.29 -8.04 -11.44
C TYR A 220 -7.87 -8.57 -12.81
N GLU A 221 -8.78 -9.21 -13.55
CA GLU A 221 -8.52 -9.72 -14.90
C GLU A 221 -8.13 -8.59 -15.86
N GLU A 222 -8.83 -7.45 -15.80
CA GLU A 222 -8.48 -6.28 -16.60
C GLU A 222 -7.12 -5.71 -16.23
N THR A 223 -6.82 -5.57 -14.93
CA THR A 223 -5.49 -5.15 -14.44
C THR A 223 -4.40 -6.10 -14.96
N TYR A 224 -4.63 -7.40 -14.84
CA TYR A 224 -3.67 -8.44 -15.22
C TYR A 224 -3.38 -8.44 -16.72
N LYS A 225 -4.44 -8.32 -17.52
CA LYS A 225 -4.37 -8.23 -18.97
C LYS A 225 -3.70 -6.94 -19.43
N ARG A 226 -4.09 -5.79 -18.88
CA ARG A 226 -3.58 -4.48 -19.29
C ARG A 226 -2.07 -4.34 -19.06
N ALA A 227 -1.58 -4.82 -17.92
CA ALA A 227 -0.17 -4.76 -17.55
C ALA A 227 0.67 -5.94 -18.06
N ARG A 228 0.05 -6.89 -18.78
CA ARG A 228 0.67 -8.10 -19.32
C ARG A 228 1.46 -8.89 -18.27
N TYR A 229 0.87 -9.08 -17.09
CA TYR A 229 1.51 -9.88 -16.04
C TYR A 229 1.67 -11.35 -16.43
N ASP A 230 0.88 -11.85 -17.40
CA ASP A 230 1.08 -13.15 -18.03
C ASP A 230 2.51 -13.34 -18.55
N VAL A 231 3.06 -12.31 -19.19
CA VAL A 231 4.42 -12.33 -19.76
C VAL A 231 5.46 -12.00 -18.69
N ARG A 232 5.21 -10.96 -17.90
CA ARG A 232 6.20 -10.48 -16.91
C ARG A 232 6.46 -11.47 -15.77
N LEU A 233 5.52 -12.38 -15.52
CA LEU A 233 5.66 -13.45 -14.53
C LEU A 233 6.05 -14.79 -15.17
N SER A 234 6.00 -14.96 -16.49
CA SER A 234 6.52 -16.17 -17.15
C SER A 234 8.04 -16.19 -17.27
N ASP A 235 8.69 -15.02 -17.21
CA ASP A 235 10.14 -14.86 -17.37
C ASP A 235 10.91 -15.14 -16.07
N SER A 236 10.86 -16.39 -15.62
CA SER A 236 11.81 -16.93 -14.66
C SER A 236 12.38 -18.23 -15.23
N GLY A 237 13.25 -18.06 -16.23
CA GLY A 237 14.20 -19.08 -16.65
C GLY A 237 15.39 -19.12 -15.71
#